data_AF-A0A820FNI9-F1
#
_entry.id   AF-A0A820FNI9-F1
#
_cell.length_a   1.000
_cell.length_b   1.000
_cell.length_c   1.000
_cell.angle_alpha   90.00
_cell.angle_beta   90.00
_cell.angle_gamma   90.00
#
_symmetry.space_group_name_H-M   'P 1'
#
loop_
_entity.id
_entity.type
_entity.pdbx_description
1 polymer ?
#
loop_
_entity_poly.entity_id
_entity_poly.type
_entity_poly.pdbx_seq_one_letter_code
_entity_poly.pdbx_strand_id
1 'polypeptide(L)'
;STTLFYQPINSIRNILLYRVSQILVNLDQNDDVPILIWLNDIREGAIICLLANLMEQFNTDHSIDIYHQARKIAFMCSAFRTEDEFRNMYEWIKKWTENELQNQTN
;
A
#
# COMPACT_ATOMS: atom_id res chain seq x y z
N SER A 1 2.56 -9.06 23.07
CA SER A 1 3.01 -7.66 22.93
C SER A 1 2.45 -7.10 21.64
N THR A 2 1.34 -6.35 21.73
CA THR A 2 0.42 -6.01 20.64
C THR A 2 0.30 -4.49 20.48
N THR A 3 1.44 -3.83 20.27
CA THR A 3 1.50 -2.36 20.26
C THR A 3 2.43 -1.84 19.17
N LEU A 4 2.13 -2.16 17.90
CA LEU A 4 2.86 -1.60 16.76
C LEU A 4 1.98 -0.92 15.71
N PHE A 5 0.63 -0.96 15.83
CA PHE A 5 -0.28 -0.40 14.82
C PHE A 5 -1.09 0.84 15.28
N TYR A 6 -0.77 1.43 16.43
CA TYR A 6 -1.55 2.51 17.04
C TYR A 6 -0.79 3.85 17.17
N GLN A 7 0.13 4.15 16.25
CA GLN A 7 0.54 5.54 16.06
C GLN A 7 -0.53 6.29 15.24
N PRO A 8 -0.67 7.62 15.39
CA PRO A 8 -1.78 8.37 14.81
C PRO A 8 -1.80 8.13 13.29
N ILE A 9 -2.85 7.45 12.83
CA ILE A 9 -2.99 6.97 11.46
C ILE A 9 -2.78 8.11 10.46
N ASN A 10 -3.12 9.35 10.80
CA ASN A 10 -3.05 10.50 9.89
C ASN A 10 -1.62 10.96 9.53
N SER A 11 -0.66 10.95 10.48
CA SER A 11 0.71 11.41 10.19
C SER A 11 1.51 10.37 9.41
N ILE A 12 1.33 9.09 9.71
CA ILE A 12 1.93 7.99 8.94
C ILE A 12 1.24 7.86 7.58
N ARG A 13 -0.08 8.00 7.50
CA ARG A 13 -0.85 8.01 6.23
C ARG A 13 -0.33 9.07 5.26
N ASN A 14 -0.16 10.32 5.70
CA ASN A 14 0.27 11.39 4.80
C ASN A 14 1.73 11.19 4.34
N ILE A 15 2.59 10.62 5.18
CA ILE A 15 3.97 10.26 4.81
C ILE A 15 3.97 9.10 3.82
N LEU A 16 3.13 8.07 4.03
CA LEU A 16 2.99 6.94 3.12
C LEU A 16 2.42 7.38 1.77
N LEU A 17 1.35 8.18 1.76
CA LEU A 17 0.73 8.72 0.55
C LEU A 17 1.67 9.65 -0.21
N TYR A 18 2.43 10.51 0.49
CA TYR A 18 3.44 11.34 -0.13
C TYR A 18 4.55 10.50 -0.79
N ARG A 19 4.98 9.41 -0.13
CA ARG A 19 5.96 8.49 -0.72
C ARG A 19 5.38 7.73 -1.92
N VAL A 20 4.12 7.29 -1.84
CA VAL A 20 3.41 6.64 -2.96
C VAL A 20 3.28 7.61 -4.14
N SER A 21 2.90 8.86 -3.92
CA SER A 21 2.79 9.84 -5.01
C SER A 21 4.14 10.15 -5.65
N GLN A 22 5.21 10.23 -4.87
CA GLN A 22 6.58 10.35 -5.41
C GLN A 22 6.99 9.13 -6.25
N ILE A 23 6.59 7.93 -5.85
CA ILE A 23 6.83 6.70 -6.62
C ILE A 23 6.06 6.77 -7.94
N LEU A 24 4.76 7.09 -7.91
CA LEU A 24 3.92 7.18 -9.10
C LEU A 24 4.43 8.25 -10.09
N VAL A 25 4.84 9.42 -9.60
CA VAL A 25 5.44 10.48 -10.45
C VAL A 25 6.74 10.01 -11.11
N ASN A 26 7.55 9.22 -10.40
CA ASN A 26 8.79 8.68 -10.97
C ASN A 26 8.54 7.55 -11.97
N LEU A 27 7.49 6.73 -11.77
CA LEU A 27 7.07 5.70 -12.73
C LEU A 27 6.62 6.35 -14.04
N ASP A 28 5.75 7.35 -13.96
CA ASP A 28 5.22 8.09 -15.13
C ASP A 28 6.32 8.81 -15.93
N GLN A 29 7.46 9.12 -15.30
CA GLN A 29 8.61 9.74 -15.96
C GLN A 29 9.64 8.73 -16.49
N ASN A 30 9.61 7.48 -16.01
CA ASN A 30 10.61 6.45 -16.33
C ASN A 30 9.96 5.06 -16.35
N ASP A 31 9.18 4.77 -17.40
CA ASP A 31 8.37 3.55 -17.55
C ASP A 31 9.13 2.22 -17.36
N ASP A 32 10.47 2.22 -17.41
CA ASP A 32 11.29 1.01 -17.34
C ASP A 32 12.28 0.95 -16.16
N VAL A 33 12.27 1.92 -15.23
CA VAL A 33 13.24 1.95 -14.13
C VAL A 33 12.61 1.45 -12.81
N PRO A 34 13.11 0.33 -12.25
CA PRO A 34 12.66 -0.13 -10.94
C PRO A 34 12.89 0.94 -9.86
N ILE A 35 11.84 1.29 -9.12
CA ILE A 35 11.97 2.22 -8.00
C ILE A 35 12.42 1.46 -6.75
N LEU A 36 13.56 1.88 -6.21
CA LEU A 36 14.10 1.32 -4.98
C LEU A 36 13.42 1.95 -3.76
N ILE A 37 12.75 1.11 -2.95
CA ILE A 37 12.18 1.52 -1.67
C ILE A 37 13.05 0.98 -0.55
N TRP A 38 13.81 1.86 0.11
CA TRP A 38 14.66 1.49 1.25
C TRP A 38 13.98 1.86 2.57
N LEU A 39 13.60 0.85 3.35
CA LEU A 39 13.00 0.99 4.68
C LEU A 39 13.61 0.00 5.66
N ASN A 40 13.47 0.30 6.96
CA ASN A 40 13.95 -0.59 8.03
C ASN A 40 13.05 -1.82 8.20
N ASP A 41 11.77 -1.74 7.82
CA ASP A 41 10.82 -2.86 7.85
C ASP A 41 10.31 -3.16 6.43
N ILE A 42 10.57 -4.38 5.95
CA ILE A 42 10.13 -4.85 4.63
C ILE A 42 8.60 -4.85 4.48
N ARG A 43 7.85 -4.96 5.58
CA ARG A 43 6.38 -4.93 5.58
C ARG A 43 5.85 -3.56 5.25
N GLU A 44 6.49 -2.51 5.75
CA GLU A 44 6.15 -1.14 5.40
C GLU A 44 6.39 -0.90 3.90
N GLY A 45 7.49 -1.42 3.36
CA GLY A 45 7.79 -1.33 1.93
C GLY A 45 6.76 -2.06 1.08
N ALA A 46 6.37 -3.27 1.51
CA ALA A 46 5.31 -4.03 0.88
C ALA A 46 3.96 -3.28 0.88
N ILE A 47 3.60 -2.63 1.99
CA ILE A 47 2.37 -1.82 2.07
C ILE A 47 2.45 -0.62 1.10
N ILE A 48 3.60 0.06 1.00
CA ILE A 48 3.78 1.17 0.05
C ILE A 48 3.60 0.68 -1.39
N CYS A 49 4.26 -0.41 -1.79
CA CYS A 49 4.11 -0.98 -3.13
C CYS A 49 2.65 -1.37 -3.42
N LEU A 50 1.99 -1.97 -2.42
CA LEU A 50 0.60 -2.38 -2.55
C LEU A 50 -0.32 -1.17 -2.77
N LEU A 51 -0.18 -0.12 -1.97
CA LEU A 51 -0.96 1.11 -2.15
C LEU A 51 -0.70 1.77 -3.51
N ALA A 52 0.56 1.81 -3.95
CA ALA A 52 0.93 2.34 -5.27
C ALA A 52 0.22 1.58 -6.40
N ASN A 53 0.28 0.24 -6.40
CA ASN A 53 -0.40 -0.58 -7.39
C ASN A 53 -1.92 -0.39 -7.38
N LEU A 54 -2.53 -0.26 -6.19
CA LEU A 54 -3.98 -0.06 -6.08
C LEU A 54 -4.40 1.30 -6.63
N MET A 55 -3.60 2.35 -6.39
CA MET A 55 -3.85 3.68 -6.95
C MET A 55 -3.68 3.70 -8.47
N GLU A 56 -2.65 3.05 -8.99
CA GLU A 56 -2.43 2.91 -10.44
C GLU A 56 -3.58 2.15 -11.12
N GLN A 57 -4.00 1.03 -10.54
CA GLN A 57 -5.13 0.24 -11.02
C GLN A 57 -6.43 1.06 -11.00
N PHE A 58 -6.66 1.82 -9.93
CA PHE A 58 -7.82 2.71 -9.86
C PHE A 58 -7.78 3.81 -10.94
N ASN A 59 -6.64 4.45 -11.15
CA ASN A 59 -6.49 5.50 -12.16
C ASN A 59 -6.68 4.96 -13.59
N THR A 60 -6.28 3.71 -13.84
CA THR A 60 -6.37 3.07 -15.17
C THR A 60 -7.75 2.49 -15.42
N ASP A 61 -8.25 1.64 -14.52
CA ASP A 61 -9.42 0.80 -14.74
C ASP A 61 -10.65 1.25 -13.94
N HIS A 62 -10.52 2.29 -13.10
CA HIS A 62 -11.57 2.74 -12.16
C HIS A 62 -12.09 1.60 -11.25
N SER A 63 -11.23 0.60 -11.02
CA SER A 63 -11.52 -0.56 -10.21
C SER A 63 -10.30 -0.93 -9.37
N ILE A 64 -10.53 -1.62 -8.25
CA ILE A 64 -9.47 -2.01 -7.31
C ILE A 64 -9.71 -3.47 -6.92
N ASP A 65 -8.69 -4.31 -7.10
CA ASP A 65 -8.66 -5.67 -6.54
C ASP A 65 -7.58 -5.79 -5.46
N ILE A 66 -7.99 -5.48 -4.23
CA ILE A 66 -7.11 -5.48 -3.05
C ILE A 66 -6.52 -6.87 -2.83
N TYR A 67 -7.31 -7.94 -3.00
CA TYR A 67 -6.86 -9.29 -2.71
C TYR A 67 -5.79 -9.75 -3.69
N HIS A 68 -6.00 -9.51 -4.99
CA HIS A 68 -5.05 -9.87 -6.02
C HIS A 68 -3.72 -9.14 -5.84
N GLN A 69 -3.74 -7.82 -5.64
CA GLN A 69 -2.53 -7.03 -5.44
C GLN A 69 -1.81 -7.43 -4.14
N ALA A 70 -2.55 -7.66 -3.06
CA ALA A 70 -1.98 -8.09 -1.79
C ALA A 70 -1.23 -9.42 -1.95
N ARG A 71 -1.82 -10.40 -2.66
CA ARG A 71 -1.18 -11.69 -2.95
C ARG A 71 0.09 -11.54 -3.79
N LYS A 72 0.05 -10.69 -4.81
CA LYS A 72 1.21 -10.41 -5.68
C LYS A 72 2.39 -9.88 -4.86
N ILE A 73 2.15 -8.88 -4.00
CA ILE A 73 3.18 -8.29 -3.15
C ILE A 73 3.69 -9.28 -2.08
N ALA A 74 2.80 -10.02 -1.44
CA ALA A 74 3.18 -11.02 -0.45
C ALA A 74 4.13 -12.08 -1.04
N PHE A 75 3.84 -12.52 -2.28
CA PHE A 75 4.69 -13.46 -3.01
C PHE A 75 6.06 -12.86 -3.35
N MET A 76 6.12 -11.62 -3.83
CA MET A 76 7.36 -10.98 -4.25
C MET A 76 8.31 -10.64 -3.10
N CYS A 77 7.79 -10.09 -1.99
CA CYS A 77 8.63 -9.50 -0.94
C CYS A 77 8.85 -10.43 0.26
N SER A 78 8.19 -11.60 0.33
CA SER A 78 8.19 -12.47 1.52
C SER A 78 7.89 -11.71 2.84
N ALA A 79 7.12 -10.63 2.73
CA ALA A 79 6.90 -9.67 3.81
C ALA A 79 5.83 -10.15 4.80
N PHE A 80 4.85 -10.92 4.34
CA PHE A 80 3.77 -11.49 5.15
C PHE A 80 3.92 -13.01 5.10
N ARG A 81 4.55 -13.58 6.12
CA ARG A 81 5.01 -14.97 6.14
C ARG A 81 3.96 -15.93 6.67
N THR A 82 3.00 -15.42 7.44
CA THR A 82 1.87 -16.19 7.93
C THR A 82 0.56 -15.74 7.29
N GLU A 83 -0.41 -16.65 7.27
CA GLU A 83 -1.77 -16.32 6.81
C GLU A 83 -2.39 -15.19 7.65
N ASP A 84 -2.12 -15.16 8.97
CA ASP A 84 -2.61 -14.11 9.86
C ASP A 84 -1.98 -12.75 9.55
N GLU A 85 -0.67 -12.71 9.25
CA GLU A 85 -0.01 -11.47 8.82
C GLU A 85 -0.60 -10.93 7.52
N PHE A 86 -0.86 -11.83 6.55
CA PHE A 86 -1.50 -11.47 5.29
C PHE A 86 -2.92 -10.95 5.52
N ARG A 87 -3.72 -11.66 6.32
CA ARG A 87 -5.10 -11.29 6.66
C ARG A 87 -5.16 -9.93 7.34
N ASN A 88 -4.28 -9.68 8.30
CA ASN A 88 -4.20 -8.40 9.02
C ASN A 88 -3.87 -7.24 8.07
N MET A 89 -2.92 -7.43 7.16
CA MET A 89 -2.58 -6.43 6.15
C MET A 89 -3.75 -6.17 5.19
N TYR A 90 -4.39 -7.24 4.68
CA TYR A 90 -5.53 -7.13 3.78
C TYR A 90 -6.69 -6.35 4.41
N GLU A 91 -7.09 -6.72 5.64
CA GLU A 91 -8.17 -6.04 6.36
C GLU A 91 -7.84 -4.58 6.66
N TRP A 92 -6.58 -4.28 6.96
CA TRP A 92 -6.14 -2.90 7.18
C TRP A 92 -6.26 -2.06 5.90
N ILE A 93 -5.79 -2.56 4.76
CA ILE A 93 -5.85 -1.85 3.46
C ILE A 93 -7.28 -1.68 2.98
N LYS A 94 -8.11 -2.71 3.16
CA LYS A 94 -9.53 -2.63 2.84
C LYS A 94 -10.21 -1.49 3.60
N LYS A 95 -10.06 -1.44 4.92
CA LYS A 95 -10.61 -0.36 5.75
C LYS A 95 -10.05 1.01 5.37
N TRP A 96 -8.77 1.10 5.05
CA TRP A 96 -8.15 2.34 4.59
C TRP A 96 -8.80 2.82 3.29
N THR A 97 -8.96 1.93 2.31
CA THR A 97 -9.57 2.23 1.01
C THR A 97 -11.03 2.67 1.16
N GLU A 98 -11.81 1.98 1.99
CA GLU A 98 -13.21 2.33 2.30
C GLU A 98 -13.32 3.74 2.91
N ASN A 99 -12.42 4.10 3.83
CA ASN A 99 -12.40 5.43 4.46
C ASN A 99 -12.04 6.54 3.46
N GLU A 100 -11.06 6.31 2.57
CA GLU A 100 -10.69 7.30 1.56
C GLU A 100 -11.81 7.53 0.54
N LEU A 101 -12.53 6.48 0.14
CA LEU A 101 -13.71 6.60 -0.72
C LEU A 101 -14.83 7.44 -0.04
N GLN A 102 -15.07 7.22 1.25
CA GLN A 102 -16.08 7.99 2.01
C GLN A 102 -15.70 9.48 2.15
N ASN A 103 -14.41 9.80 2.29
CA ASN A 103 -13.92 11.17 2.41
C ASN A 103 -14.00 11.96 1.08
N GLN A 104 -14.09 11.29 -0.08
CA GLN A 104 -14.25 11.96 -1.38
C GLN A 104 -15.72 12.26 -1.71
N THR A 105 -16.67 11.59 -1.04
CA THR A 105 -18.11 11.78 -1.22
C THR A 105 -18.75 12.83 -0.30
N ASN A 106 -17.98 13.43 0.62
CA ASN A 106 -18.42 14.51 1.53
C ASN A 106 -17.67 15.81 1.24
#